data_AF-A0A7C3L713-F1
#
_entry.id   AF-A0A7C3L713-F1
#
_cell.length_a   1.000
_cell.length_b   1.000
_cell.length_c   1.000
_cell.angle_alpha   90.00
_cell.angle_beta   90.00
_cell.angle_gamma   90.00
#
_symmetry.space_group_name_H-M   'P 1'
#
loop_
_entity.id
_entity.type
_entity.pdbx_description
1 polymer ?
#
loop_
_entity_poly.entity_id
_entity_poly.type
_entity_poly.pdbx_seq_one_letter_code
_entity_poly.pdbx_strand_id
1 'polypeptide(L)'
;MGKAQRRAERYNKNITIDLILRDESRDMRLAGPVPCFVVDLSSYGLGLILNQVHFQGHHFFYEPQDNPDNQLYIEREGKKDGEALSIPVRPVWFNLDDDEELRCFHMGVEFQAPPNDERITLLKRIAAGKMGEEGGWFNRLLLKLWT
;
A
#
# COMPACT_ATOMS: atom_id res chain seq x y z
N MET A 1 -21.88 17.28 -19.32
CA MET A 1 -21.05 16.17 -18.78
C MET A 1 -20.70 16.52 -17.35
N GLY A 2 -21.26 15.80 -16.37
CA GLY A 2 -21.06 16.07 -14.95
C GLY A 2 -19.62 15.82 -14.54
N LYS A 3 -19.01 16.80 -13.85
CA LYS A 3 -17.70 16.62 -13.20
C LYS A 3 -17.82 15.47 -12.22
N ALA A 4 -16.97 14.45 -12.36
CA ALA A 4 -16.78 13.43 -11.34
C ALA A 4 -16.23 14.12 -10.08
N GLN A 5 -17.11 14.47 -9.15
CA GLN A 5 -16.77 15.14 -7.90
C GLN A 5 -16.26 14.08 -6.93
N ARG A 6 -14.93 14.02 -6.76
CA ARG A 6 -14.28 13.09 -5.83
C ARG A 6 -14.54 13.53 -4.37
N ARG A 7 -14.80 12.55 -3.50
CA ARG A 7 -15.30 12.73 -2.12
C ARG A 7 -14.25 13.16 -1.07
N ALA A 8 -12.95 13.15 -1.37
CA ALA A 8 -11.90 13.50 -0.41
C ALA A 8 -10.59 13.96 -1.08
N GLU A 9 -9.84 14.81 -0.39
CA GLU A 9 -8.50 15.27 -0.80
C GLU A 9 -7.47 14.14 -0.74
N ARG A 10 -6.54 14.12 -1.71
CA ARG A 10 -5.43 13.15 -1.78
C ARG A 10 -4.14 13.83 -1.34
N TYR A 11 -3.41 13.20 -0.41
CA TYR A 11 -2.11 13.70 0.07
C TYR A 11 -0.96 12.87 -0.54
N ASN A 12 -0.06 13.50 -1.30
CA ASN A 12 1.24 12.92 -1.67
C ASN A 12 2.12 12.80 -0.41
N LYS A 13 2.39 11.58 0.08
CA LYS A 13 3.10 11.40 1.36
C LYS A 13 4.09 10.23 1.32
N ASN A 14 5.36 10.54 1.60
CA ASN A 14 6.54 9.65 1.65
C ASN A 14 6.45 8.56 2.75
N ILE A 15 5.48 7.67 2.64
CA ILE A 15 5.37 6.48 3.47
C ILE A 15 5.60 5.26 2.60
N THR A 16 6.61 4.48 3.00
CA THR A 16 6.75 3.11 2.55
C THR A 16 6.07 2.20 3.57
N ILE A 17 5.30 1.27 3.05
CA ILE A 17 4.71 0.14 3.78
C ILE A 17 5.06 -1.14 3.04
N ASP A 18 4.92 -2.27 3.70
CA ASP A 18 5.10 -3.58 3.10
C ASP A 18 3.76 -4.21 2.80
N LEU A 19 3.63 -4.81 1.63
CA LEU A 19 2.48 -5.62 1.23
C LEU A 19 2.83 -7.09 1.42
N ILE A 20 1.98 -7.81 2.16
CA ILE A 20 2.18 -9.20 2.55
C ILE A 20 0.91 -9.99 2.26
N LEU A 21 1.08 -11.18 1.69
CA LEU A 21 0.00 -12.14 1.47
C LEU A 21 0.11 -13.27 2.51
N ARG A 22 -1.00 -13.58 3.18
CA ARG A 22 -1.10 -14.63 4.19
C ARG A 22 -2.22 -15.61 3.85
N ASP A 23 -2.04 -16.87 4.22
CA ASP A 23 -3.07 -17.89 4.33
C ASP A 23 -3.55 -17.88 5.78
N GLU A 24 -4.76 -17.37 6.02
CA GLU A 24 -5.37 -17.25 7.35
C GLU A 24 -5.75 -18.60 7.93
N SER A 25 -6.05 -19.60 7.09
CA SER A 25 -6.42 -20.94 7.55
C SER A 25 -5.24 -21.69 8.17
N ARG A 26 -4.01 -21.35 7.75
CA ARG A 26 -2.75 -21.97 8.18
C ARG A 26 -1.86 -21.06 9.00
N ASP A 27 -2.28 -19.81 9.24
CA ASP A 27 -1.49 -18.75 9.88
C ASP A 27 -0.08 -18.64 9.25
N MET A 28 -0.02 -18.62 7.92
CA MET A 28 1.22 -18.71 7.17
C MET A 28 1.37 -17.56 6.18
N ARG A 29 2.55 -16.94 6.15
CA ARG A 29 2.90 -15.99 5.08
C ARG A 29 3.16 -16.74 3.79
N LEU A 30 2.37 -16.46 2.76
CA LEU A 30 2.54 -17.00 1.41
C LEU A 30 3.57 -16.21 0.62
N ALA A 31 3.52 -14.87 0.70
CA ALA A 31 4.42 -14.02 -0.03
C ALA A 31 4.63 -12.64 0.60
N GLY A 32 5.74 -11.99 0.24
CA GLY A 32 6.17 -10.69 0.76
C GLY A 32 7.24 -10.80 1.86
N PRO A 33 7.70 -9.67 2.42
CA PRO A 33 7.20 -8.31 2.18
C PRO A 33 7.57 -7.77 0.79
N VAL A 34 6.63 -7.06 0.16
CA VAL A 34 6.91 -6.23 -1.02
C VAL A 34 6.76 -4.76 -0.64
N PRO A 35 7.84 -3.96 -0.71
CA PRO A 35 7.78 -2.55 -0.38
C PRO A 35 6.89 -1.79 -1.38
N CYS A 36 6.02 -0.94 -0.84
CA CYS A 36 5.04 -0.16 -1.59
C CYS A 36 5.04 1.29 -1.12
N PHE A 37 4.80 2.22 -2.04
CA PHE A 37 4.63 3.64 -1.73
C PHE A 37 3.15 4.00 -1.62
N VAL A 38 2.77 4.72 -0.56
CA VAL A 38 1.41 5.23 -0.41
C VAL A 38 1.26 6.52 -1.21
N VAL A 39 0.39 6.52 -2.22
CA VAL A 39 0.11 7.71 -3.06
C VAL A 39 -1.17 8.44 -2.68
N ASP A 40 -2.13 7.74 -2.10
CA ASP A 40 -3.28 8.35 -1.45
C ASP A 40 -3.74 7.50 -0.25
N LEU A 41 -4.39 8.15 0.71
CA LEU A 41 -4.88 7.53 1.93
C LEU A 41 -6.20 8.17 2.34
N SER A 42 -7.18 7.34 2.69
CA SER A 42 -8.48 7.74 3.22
C SER A 42 -8.81 6.97 4.50
N SER A 43 -10.03 7.09 5.01
CA SER A 43 -10.51 6.23 6.10
C SER A 43 -10.90 4.82 5.66
N TYR A 44 -11.04 4.59 4.35
CA TYR A 44 -11.58 3.33 3.80
C TYR A 44 -10.55 2.55 2.99
N GLY A 45 -9.41 3.15 2.67
CA GLY A 45 -8.42 2.51 1.83
C GLY A 45 -7.32 3.45 1.43
N LEU A 46 -6.48 2.97 0.53
CA LEU A 46 -5.28 3.64 0.09
C LEU A 46 -4.91 3.25 -1.34
N GLY A 47 -4.19 4.13 -2.01
CA GLY A 47 -3.51 3.87 -3.27
C GLY A 47 -2.05 3.53 -3.03
N LEU A 48 -1.57 2.48 -3.70
CA LEU A 48 -0.19 2.02 -3.67
C LEU A 48 0.46 2.17 -5.04
N ILE A 49 1.77 2.47 -5.03
CA ILE A 49 2.69 2.15 -6.13
C ILE A 49 3.60 1.02 -5.68
N LEU A 50 3.75 0.01 -6.53
CA LEU A 50 4.62 -1.15 -6.34
C LEU A 50 5.32 -1.49 -7.65
N ASN A 51 6.55 -2.01 -7.60
CA ASN A 51 7.32 -2.37 -8.79
C ASN A 51 6.89 -3.73 -9.40
N GLN A 52 6.26 -4.58 -8.60
CA GLN A 52 5.83 -5.91 -9.00
C GLN A 52 4.51 -6.27 -8.30
N VAL A 53 3.53 -6.75 -9.05
CA VAL A 53 2.27 -7.28 -8.50
C VAL A 53 2.29 -8.79 -8.31
N HIS A 54 3.26 -9.46 -8.94
CA HIS A 54 3.51 -10.89 -8.83
C HIS A 54 4.84 -11.12 -8.10
N PHE A 55 4.82 -11.86 -7.00
CA PHE A 55 6.01 -12.12 -6.19
C PHE A 55 5.91 -13.50 -5.53
N GLN A 56 7.03 -14.24 -5.49
CA GLN A 56 7.11 -15.59 -4.90
C GLN A 56 6.03 -16.56 -5.42
N GLY A 57 5.62 -16.42 -6.70
CA GLY A 57 4.62 -17.29 -7.33
C GLY A 57 3.16 -16.88 -7.07
N HIS A 58 2.93 -15.77 -6.38
CA HIS A 58 1.60 -15.29 -6.00
C HIS A 58 1.30 -13.93 -6.62
N HIS A 59 0.09 -13.76 -7.15
CA HIS A 59 -0.37 -12.48 -7.70
C HIS A 59 -1.20 -11.73 -6.66
N PHE A 60 -0.67 -10.64 -6.11
CA PHE A 60 -1.26 -9.95 -4.96
C PHE A 60 -2.66 -9.39 -5.24
N PHE A 61 -2.99 -9.11 -6.50
CA PHE A 61 -4.35 -8.70 -6.84
C PHE A 61 -5.34 -9.88 -6.91
N TYR A 62 -4.96 -11.03 -7.48
CA TYR A 62 -5.90 -12.12 -7.80
C TYR A 62 -6.03 -13.13 -6.67
N GLU A 63 -4.94 -13.42 -5.96
CA GLU A 63 -4.91 -14.43 -4.89
C GLU A 63 -5.98 -14.24 -3.80
N PRO A 64 -6.19 -13.03 -3.23
CA PRO A 64 -7.25 -12.83 -2.23
C PRO A 64 -8.68 -12.86 -2.79
N GLN A 65 -8.83 -12.84 -4.12
CA GLN A 65 -10.13 -12.93 -4.80
C GLN A 65 -10.46 -14.37 -5.16
N ASP A 66 -9.45 -15.15 -5.56
CA ASP A 66 -9.59 -16.53 -5.99
C ASP A 66 -9.66 -17.52 -4.81
N ASN A 67 -9.05 -17.17 -3.68
CA ASN A 67 -9.08 -17.97 -2.46
C ASN A 67 -9.52 -17.14 -1.24
N PRO A 68 -10.67 -17.46 -0.61
CA PRO A 68 -11.15 -16.71 0.56
C PRO A 68 -10.26 -16.86 1.80
N ASP A 69 -9.41 -17.88 1.87
CA ASP A 69 -8.45 -18.05 2.97
C ASP A 69 -7.20 -17.16 2.80
N ASN A 70 -7.00 -16.58 1.60
CA ASN A 70 -5.86 -15.72 1.31
C ASN A 70 -6.22 -14.26 1.62
N GLN A 71 -5.42 -13.63 2.48
CA GLN A 71 -5.64 -12.25 2.93
C GLN A 71 -4.40 -11.39 2.70
N LEU A 72 -4.59 -10.22 2.10
CA LEU A 72 -3.54 -9.21 1.99
C LEU A 72 -3.49 -8.35 3.24
N TYR A 73 -2.28 -7.99 3.63
CA TYR A 73 -1.99 -7.08 4.73
C TYR A 73 -1.06 -5.98 4.25
N ILE A 74 -1.35 -4.76 4.71
CA ILE A 74 -0.34 -3.71 4.73
C ILE A 74 0.32 -3.67 6.10
N GLU A 75 1.64 -3.66 6.10
CA GLU A 75 2.43 -3.70 7.32
C GLU A 75 3.48 -2.60 7.34
N ARG A 76 3.84 -2.20 8.54
CA ARG A 76 5.03 -1.41 8.78
C ARG A 76 5.60 -1.82 10.12
N GLU A 77 6.82 -2.32 10.10
CA GLU A 77 7.56 -2.59 11.31
C GLU A 77 7.84 -1.26 12.03
N GLY A 78 7.57 -1.25 13.34
CA GLY A 78 8.06 -0.20 14.20
C GLY A 78 9.59 -0.24 14.23
N LYS A 79 10.26 0.93 14.22
CA LYS A 79 11.65 0.97 14.73
C LYS A 79 11.60 0.59 16.23
N LYS A 80 12.76 0.40 16.87
CA LYS A 80 12.91 -0.05 18.27
C LYS A 80 11.91 0.53 19.31
N ASP A 81 11.34 1.71 19.05
CA ASP A 81 10.30 2.40 19.85
C ASP A 81 9.11 2.94 19.02
N GLY A 82 8.93 2.48 17.78
CA GLY A 82 7.88 2.92 16.86
C GLY A 82 6.66 2.01 16.87
N GLU A 83 5.48 2.57 16.61
CA GLU A 83 4.24 1.79 16.54
C GLU A 83 4.23 0.92 15.26
N ALA A 84 4.24 -0.40 15.45
CA ALA A 84 4.05 -1.37 14.36
C ALA A 84 2.57 -1.39 13.95
N LEU A 85 2.30 -1.58 12.66
CA LEU A 85 0.93 -1.74 12.16
C LEU A 85 0.83 -2.94 11.23
N SER A 86 -0.30 -3.64 11.31
CA SER A 86 -0.73 -4.66 10.36
C SER A 86 -2.24 -4.49 10.15
N ILE A 87 -2.64 -4.16 8.92
CA ILE A 87 -4.05 -3.88 8.59
C ILE A 87 -4.45 -4.78 7.41
N PRO A 88 -5.50 -5.60 7.56
CA PRO A 88 -6.01 -6.41 6.46
C PRO A 88 -6.65 -5.51 5.39
N VAL A 89 -6.32 -5.77 4.14
CA VAL A 89 -6.79 -5.01 2.98
C VAL A 89 -7.30 -5.93 1.88
N ARG A 90 -8.26 -5.44 1.11
CA ARG A 90 -8.73 -6.09 -0.11
C ARG A 90 -8.32 -5.29 -1.33
N PRO A 91 -7.69 -5.91 -2.34
CA PRO A 91 -7.41 -5.22 -3.59
C PRO A 91 -8.72 -4.91 -4.33
N VAL A 92 -8.84 -3.71 -4.90
CA VAL A 92 -10.05 -3.23 -5.58
C VAL A 92 -9.82 -3.03 -7.06
N TRP A 93 -8.68 -2.43 -7.42
CA TRP A 93 -8.24 -2.29 -8.80
C TRP A 93 -6.71 -2.27 -8.85
N PHE A 94 -6.14 -2.62 -10.00
CA PHE A 94 -4.75 -2.34 -10.30
C PHE A 94 -4.59 -1.90 -11.75
N ASN A 95 -3.51 -1.18 -12.05
CA ASN A 95 -3.13 -0.82 -13.40
C ASN A 95 -1.62 -0.89 -13.54
N LEU A 96 -1.15 -1.28 -14.72
CA LEU A 96 0.26 -1.13 -15.09
C LEU A 96 0.45 0.30 -15.61
N ASP A 97 1.40 1.03 -15.04
CA ASP A 97 1.95 2.24 -15.62
C ASP A 97 3.24 1.84 -16.35
N ASP A 98 3.17 1.89 -17.68
CA ASP A 98 4.22 1.44 -18.60
C ASP A 98 4.76 2.68 -19.32
N ASP A 99 5.36 3.58 -18.54
CA ASP A 99 6.14 4.69 -19.08
C ASP A 99 7.53 4.17 -19.47
N GLU A 100 8.10 4.68 -20.56
CA GLU A 100 9.34 4.18 -21.17
C GLU A 100 10.55 4.21 -20.21
N GLU A 101 10.48 5.03 -19.16
CA GLU A 101 11.53 5.18 -18.16
C GLU A 101 11.31 4.31 -16.90
N LEU A 102 10.06 3.97 -16.55
CA LEU A 102 9.71 3.35 -15.27
C LEU A 102 8.47 2.47 -15.37
N ARG A 103 8.67 1.16 -15.18
CA ARG A 103 7.59 0.20 -15.08
C ARG A 103 7.14 0.04 -13.63
N CYS A 104 5.93 0.48 -13.32
CA CYS A 104 5.34 0.29 -11.99
C CYS A 104 3.86 -0.06 -12.06
N PHE A 105 3.33 -0.57 -10.97
CA PHE A 105 1.92 -0.88 -10.84
C PHE A 105 1.30 0.10 -9.85
N HIS A 106 0.11 0.57 -10.19
CA HIS A 106 -0.78 1.23 -9.25
C HIS A 106 -1.79 0.21 -8.73
N MET A 107 -2.04 0.18 -7.42
CA MET A 107 -3.05 -0.67 -6.82
C MET A 107 -3.89 0.12 -5.82
N GLY A 108 -5.20 0.09 -5.99
CA GLY A 108 -6.13 0.55 -4.96
C GLY A 108 -6.51 -0.60 -4.05
N VAL A 109 -6.43 -0.38 -2.75
CA VAL A 109 -6.89 -1.34 -1.74
C VAL A 109 -7.87 -0.70 -0.77
N GLU A 110 -8.80 -1.51 -0.29
CA GLU A 110 -9.80 -1.14 0.72
C GLU A 110 -9.42 -1.78 2.06
N PHE A 111 -9.55 -1.04 3.16
CA PHE A 111 -9.39 -1.59 4.50
C PHE A 111 -10.55 -2.51 4.81
N GLN A 112 -10.25 -3.70 5.32
CA GLN A 112 -11.27 -4.58 5.89
C GLN A 112 -11.60 -4.22 7.35
N ALA A 113 -10.80 -3.34 7.96
CA ALA A 113 -11.07 -2.76 9.27
C ALA A 113 -12.05 -1.57 9.18
N PRO A 114 -12.84 -1.29 10.24
CA PRO A 114 -13.77 -0.16 10.24
C PRO A 114 -13.02 1.19 10.20
N PRO A 115 -13.63 2.28 9.69
CA PRO A 115 -12.94 3.56 9.47
C PRO A 115 -12.33 4.25 10.70
N ASN A 116 -12.80 3.88 11.89
CA ASN A 116 -12.36 4.37 13.20
C ASN A 116 -11.34 3.43 13.87
N ASP A 117 -10.85 2.40 13.17
CA ASP A 117 -9.81 1.51 13.67
C ASP A 117 -8.56 2.32 14.05
N GLU A 118 -7.98 2.00 15.20
CA GLU A 118 -6.82 2.70 15.75
C GLU A 118 -5.60 2.59 14.84
N ARG A 119 -5.44 1.47 14.12
CA ARG A 119 -4.34 1.25 13.17
C ARG A 119 -4.48 2.15 11.94
N ILE A 120 -5.70 2.39 11.46
CA ILE A 120 -5.98 3.35 10.39
C ILE A 120 -5.70 4.77 10.88
N THR A 121 -6.10 5.08 12.11
CA THR A 121 -5.83 6.38 12.73
C THR A 121 -4.33 6.63 12.88
N LEU A 122 -3.59 5.60 13.32
CA LEU A 122 -2.15 5.60 13.40
C LEU A 122 -1.51 5.81 12.03
N LEU A 123 -1.92 5.04 11.01
CA LEU A 123 -1.41 5.19 9.65
C LEU A 123 -1.58 6.62 9.14
N LYS A 124 -2.74 7.24 9.39
CA LYS A 124 -2.98 8.65 9.07
C LYS A 124 -2.08 9.61 9.86
N ARG A 125 -1.83 9.35 11.14
CA ARG A 125 -0.90 10.14 11.97
C ARG A 125 0.53 10.05 11.44
N ILE A 126 0.99 8.84 11.13
CA ILE A 126 2.28 8.57 10.50
C ILE A 126 2.40 9.32 9.17
N ALA A 127 1.32 9.34 8.38
CA ALA A 127 1.24 10.08 7.13
C ALA A 127 1.34 11.59 7.34
N ALA A 128 0.70 12.12 8.39
CA ALA A 128 0.76 13.54 8.72
C ALA A 128 2.13 13.98 9.28
N GLY A 129 2.81 13.12 10.06
CA GLY A 129 4.02 13.45 10.82
C GLY A 129 5.31 13.66 10.03
N LYS A 130 5.33 13.51 8.70
CA LYS A 130 6.52 13.68 7.84
C LYS A 130 6.49 14.94 6.94
N MET A 131 5.71 15.97 7.30
CA MET A 131 5.78 17.27 6.63
C MET A 131 7.01 18.07 7.10
N GLY A 132 8.18 17.66 6.62
CA GLY A 132 9.44 18.34 6.86
C GLY A 132 10.55 17.53 6.22
N GLU A 133 11.16 18.10 5.19
CA GLU A 133 12.39 17.62 4.52
C GLU A 133 12.18 16.58 3.39
N GLU A 134 12.44 17.04 2.16
CA GLU A 134 12.97 16.26 1.01
C GLU A 134 12.03 15.45 0.09
N GLY A 135 10.73 15.73 0.04
CA GLY A 135 9.80 14.99 -0.85
C GLY A 135 9.97 15.12 -2.36
N GLY A 136 10.80 16.05 -2.85
CA GLY A 136 11.02 16.25 -4.29
C GLY A 136 12.32 15.63 -4.83
N TRP A 137 13.35 15.54 -4.00
CA TRP A 137 14.70 15.14 -4.44
C TRP A 137 14.90 13.62 -4.38
N PHE A 138 14.29 12.96 -3.39
CA PHE A 138 14.43 11.50 -3.21
C PHE A 138 13.63 10.65 -4.20
N ASN A 139 12.50 11.12 -4.74
CA ASN A 139 11.78 10.39 -5.79
C ASN A 139 12.69 10.16 -7.02
N ARG A 140 13.45 11.19 -7.42
CA ARG A 140 14.43 11.07 -8.52
C ARG A 140 15.65 10.22 -8.19
N LEU A 141 16.02 10.11 -6.90
CA LEU A 141 17.21 9.38 -6.46
C LEU A 141 16.91 7.89 -6.20
N LEU A 142 15.74 7.57 -5.62
CA LEU A 142 15.34 6.19 -5.34
C LEU A 142 14.88 5.44 -6.59
N LEU A 143 14.23 6.12 -7.54
CA LEU A 143 13.94 5.55 -8.86
C LEU A 143 15.23 5.18 -9.63
N LYS A 144 16.33 5.90 -9.38
CA LYS A 144 17.67 5.59 -9.92
C LYS A 144 18.45 4.51 -9.16
N LEU A 145 18.07 4.22 -7.91
CA LEU A 145 18.70 3.17 -7.11
C LEU A 145 18.00 1.81 -7.24
N TRP A 146 16.90 1.77 -8.00
CA TRP A 146 16.07 0.60 -8.29
C TRP A 146 16.14 0.22 -9.79
N THR A 147 17.24 0.58 -10.46
CA THR A 147 17.67 0.12 -11.79
C THR A 147 18.99 -0.62 -11.63
#